data_AF-A0A6B3SQF8-F1
#
_entry.id   AF-A0A6B3SQF8-F1
#
_cell.length_a   1.000
_cell.length_b   1.000
_cell.length_c   1.000
_cell.angle_alpha   90.00
_cell.angle_beta   90.00
_cell.angle_gamma   90.00
#
_symmetry.space_group_name_H-M   'P 1'
#
loop_
_entity.id
_entity.type
_entity.pdbx_description
1 polymer ?
#
loop_
_entity_poly.entity_id
_entity_poly.type
_entity_poly.pdbx_seq_one_letter_code
_entity_poly.pdbx_strand_id
1 'polypeptide(L)'
;FAKPPRNDWNAHRPLLPSEDLDTVFTWREQRKVSHVLTLQYDKTIYLIEDTRANRKLIGKYIDIYEYPDGRIEFRAAGVSVPYVTYDRLPQVDQGAIVENKRLGHVLEVVQAVQQQRDDRRSQGDVPARTNRGQRPAHGKAVPGKKRQRQLDAQDVERALRSNLLH
;
A
#
# COMPACT_ATOMS: atom_id res chain seq x y z
N PHE A 1 -29.92 12.29 0.02
CA PHE A 1 -29.62 11.77 1.37
C PHE A 1 -30.57 12.44 2.36
N ALA A 2 -31.73 11.83 2.61
CA ALA A 2 -32.59 12.04 3.79
C ALA A 2 -33.93 11.37 3.53
N LYS A 3 -34.00 10.05 3.75
CA LYS A 3 -35.29 9.43 4.04
C LYS A 3 -35.51 9.64 5.54
N PRO A 4 -36.64 10.22 5.99
CA PRO A 4 -36.91 10.34 7.41
C PRO A 4 -36.84 8.95 8.05
N PRO A 5 -36.26 8.84 9.27
CA PRO A 5 -36.15 7.55 9.92
C PRO A 5 -37.55 6.96 10.08
N ARG A 6 -37.67 5.64 9.98
CA ARG A 6 -38.96 4.97 10.15
C ARG A 6 -39.51 5.13 11.57
N ASN A 7 -38.63 5.44 12.53
CA ASN A 7 -38.95 5.64 13.94
C ASN A 7 -37.98 6.69 14.51
N ASP A 8 -38.50 7.61 15.33
CA ASP A 8 -37.73 8.67 15.98
C ASP A 8 -37.02 8.20 17.26
N TRP A 9 -37.16 6.92 17.63
CA TRP A 9 -36.49 6.32 18.78
C TRP A 9 -34.96 6.35 18.65
N ASN A 10 -34.31 7.04 19.58
CA ASN A 10 -32.86 7.09 19.67
C ASN A 10 -32.31 5.89 20.46
N ALA A 11 -31.78 4.90 19.73
CA ALA A 11 -31.13 3.72 20.31
C ALA A 11 -29.61 3.90 20.53
N HIS A 12 -29.06 5.10 20.39
CA HIS A 12 -27.63 5.34 20.60
C HIS A 12 -27.26 5.18 22.08
N ARG A 13 -26.17 4.45 22.34
CA ARG A 13 -25.57 4.29 23.66
C ARG A 13 -24.22 5.03 23.67
N PRO A 14 -23.80 5.61 24.81
CA PRO A 14 -22.45 6.14 24.94
C PRO A 14 -21.41 5.03 24.83
N LEU A 15 -20.25 5.35 24.25
CA LEU A 15 -19.10 4.45 24.20
C LEU A 15 -18.56 4.20 25.62
N LEU A 16 -18.29 2.95 25.97
CA LEU A 16 -17.64 2.64 27.24
C LEU A 16 -16.14 2.94 27.19
N PRO A 17 -15.49 3.24 28.34
CA PRO A 17 -14.04 3.43 28.40
C PRO A 17 -13.22 2.21 27.96
N SER A 18 -13.80 1.01 28.03
CA SER A 18 -13.16 -0.23 27.59
C SER A 18 -13.31 -0.51 26.09
N GLU A 19 -14.16 0.24 25.38
CA GLU A 19 -14.43 0.05 23.97
C GLU A 19 -13.50 0.95 23.14
N ASP A 20 -12.47 0.35 22.56
CA ASP A 20 -11.59 1.03 21.61
C ASP A 20 -12.10 0.82 20.18
N LEU A 21 -12.78 1.83 19.64
CA LEU A 21 -13.35 1.79 18.29
C LEU A 21 -12.29 1.59 17.22
N ASP A 22 -11.08 2.11 17.40
CA ASP A 22 -10.01 1.94 16.41
C ASP A 22 -9.69 0.46 16.27
N THR A 23 -9.49 -0.22 17.39
CA THR A 23 -9.23 -1.67 17.42
C THR A 23 -10.42 -2.50 16.93
N VAL A 24 -11.66 -2.08 17.21
CA VAL A 24 -12.90 -2.78 16.81
C VAL A 24 -13.12 -2.75 15.30
N PHE A 25 -12.90 -1.60 14.66
CA PHE A 25 -13.09 -1.44 13.21
C PHE A 25 -11.85 -1.77 12.38
N THR A 26 -10.74 -2.15 13.01
CA THR A 26 -9.50 -2.51 12.33
C THR A 26 -9.63 -3.82 11.56
N TRP A 27 -9.20 -3.80 10.30
CA TRP A 27 -9.02 -5.02 9.51
C TRP A 27 -7.82 -5.81 10.03
N ARG A 28 -7.97 -7.13 10.16
CA ARG A 28 -6.91 -8.01 10.67
C ARG A 28 -6.62 -9.14 9.70
N GLU A 29 -5.34 -9.38 9.42
CA GLU A 29 -4.89 -10.49 8.60
C GLU A 29 -3.61 -11.12 9.18
N GLN A 30 -3.49 -12.44 9.14
CA GLN A 30 -2.25 -13.11 9.54
C GLN A 30 -1.32 -13.34 8.36
N ARG A 31 -0.05 -12.94 8.53
CA ARG A 31 1.01 -13.20 7.54
C ARG A 31 2.21 -13.85 8.18
N LYS A 32 2.82 -14.77 7.43
CA LYS A 32 4.04 -15.47 7.84
C LYS A 32 5.26 -14.59 7.60
N VAL A 33 6.09 -14.43 8.62
CA VAL A 33 7.38 -13.74 8.52
C VAL A 33 8.37 -14.61 7.76
N SER A 34 9.05 -14.03 6.78
CA SER A 34 10.06 -14.70 5.96
C SER A 34 11.36 -14.94 6.73
N HIS A 35 12.29 -15.68 6.10
CA HIS A 35 13.62 -15.94 6.68
C HIS A 35 14.50 -14.69 6.76
N VAL A 36 14.20 -13.63 5.99
CA VAL A 36 14.92 -12.35 6.00
C VAL A 36 14.14 -11.28 6.76
N LEU A 37 13.26 -11.67 7.68
CA LEU A 37 12.44 -10.75 8.47
C LEU A 37 11.57 -9.82 7.61
N THR A 38 11.06 -10.34 6.49
CA THR A 38 10.12 -9.59 5.64
C THR A 38 8.74 -10.20 5.65
N LEU A 39 7.73 -9.37 5.44
CA LEU A 39 6.37 -9.80 5.14
C LEU A 39 5.80 -8.95 4.02
N GLN A 40 4.89 -9.52 3.24
CA GLN A 40 4.22 -8.82 2.15
C GLN A 40 2.76 -8.59 2.51
N TYR A 41 2.32 -7.35 2.45
CA TYR A 41 0.92 -6.96 2.60
C TYR A 41 0.58 -5.87 1.59
N ASP A 42 -0.53 -6.06 0.89
CA ASP A 42 -0.98 -5.19 -0.21
C ASP A 42 0.15 -4.67 -1.14
N LYS A 43 0.84 -5.61 -1.83
CA LYS A 43 1.99 -5.35 -2.73
C LYS A 43 3.19 -4.62 -2.12
N THR A 44 3.14 -4.31 -0.83
CA THR A 44 4.19 -3.62 -0.10
C THR A 44 4.99 -4.66 0.67
N ILE A 45 6.32 -4.59 0.60
CA ILE A 45 7.16 -5.39 1.49
C ILE A 45 7.39 -4.56 2.74
N TYR A 46 7.26 -5.20 3.90
CA TYR A 46 7.66 -4.62 5.16
C TYR A 46 8.84 -5.41 5.70
N LEU A 47 9.88 -4.69 6.07
CA LEU A 47 11.09 -5.22 6.67
C LEU A 47 11.00 -5.01 8.19
N ILE A 48 10.86 -6.11 8.93
CA ILE A 48 10.91 -6.09 10.39
C ILE A 48 12.36 -5.83 10.80
N GLU A 49 12.54 -4.99 11.81
CA GLU A 49 13.87 -4.66 12.34
C GLU A 49 14.59 -5.93 12.83
N ASP A 50 15.87 -6.07 12.47
CA ASP A 50 16.67 -7.24 12.82
C ASP A 50 17.18 -7.18 14.27
N THR A 51 16.30 -7.55 15.19
CA THR A 51 16.62 -7.69 16.62
C THR A 51 16.61 -9.15 17.06
N ARG A 52 17.31 -9.46 18.16
CA ARG A 52 17.33 -10.82 18.74
C ARG A 52 15.92 -11.34 19.07
N ALA A 53 15.00 -10.45 19.45
CA ALA A 53 13.61 -10.79 19.69
C ALA A 53 12.88 -11.14 18.39
N ASN A 54 13.01 -10.28 17.37
CA ASN A 54 12.32 -10.42 16.09
C ASN A 54 12.79 -11.62 15.27
N ARG A 55 14.07 -12.03 15.39
CA ARG A 55 14.56 -13.28 14.76
C ARG A 55 13.77 -14.52 15.17
N LYS A 56 13.16 -14.53 16.36
CA LYS A 56 12.28 -15.64 16.81
C LYS A 56 10.95 -15.69 16.05
N LEU A 57 10.56 -14.59 15.39
CA LEU A 57 9.35 -14.50 14.58
C LEU A 57 9.54 -15.14 13.20
N ILE A 58 10.77 -15.47 12.77
CA ILE A 58 11.02 -16.10 11.48
C ILE A 58 10.19 -17.38 11.35
N GLY A 59 9.43 -17.47 10.25
CA GLY A 59 8.54 -18.60 9.97
C GLY A 59 7.27 -18.64 10.84
N LYS A 60 7.04 -17.66 11.72
CA LYS A 60 5.81 -17.53 12.52
C LYS A 60 4.81 -16.64 11.78
N TYR A 61 3.53 -16.86 12.06
CA TYR A 61 2.46 -15.96 11.65
C TYR A 61 2.34 -14.86 12.69
N ILE A 62 2.24 -13.62 12.22
CA ILE A 62 1.96 -12.45 13.04
C ILE A 62 0.72 -11.73 12.47
N ASP A 63 0.06 -10.95 13.31
CA ASP A 63 -1.14 -10.22 12.92
C ASP A 63 -0.78 -8.88 12.28
N ILE A 64 -1.46 -8.55 11.20
CA ILE A 64 -1.45 -7.24 10.55
C ILE A 64 -2.74 -6.54 10.90
N TYR A 65 -2.62 -5.34 11.43
CA TYR A 65 -3.71 -4.44 11.76
C TYR A 65 -3.69 -3.32 10.72
N GLU A 66 -4.73 -3.21 9.89
CA GLU A 66 -4.96 -2.05 9.03
C GLU A 66 -6.11 -1.22 9.59
N TYR A 67 -5.77 -0.07 10.16
CA TYR A 67 -6.70 0.85 10.80
C TYR A 67 -7.54 1.61 9.74
N PRO A 68 -8.71 2.16 10.12
CA PRO A 68 -9.58 2.89 9.21
C PRO A 68 -8.92 4.11 8.53
N ASP A 69 -7.99 4.76 9.24
CA ASP A 69 -7.18 5.89 8.77
C ASP A 69 -6.07 5.47 7.77
N GLY A 70 -5.79 4.17 7.67
CA GLY A 70 -4.77 3.59 6.82
C GLY A 70 -3.43 3.30 7.48
N ARG A 71 -3.30 3.57 8.78
CA ARG A 71 -2.14 3.14 9.55
C ARG A 71 -2.07 1.61 9.53
N ILE A 72 -0.87 1.08 9.42
CA ILE A 72 -0.60 -0.35 9.48
C ILE A 72 0.22 -0.62 10.73
N GLU A 73 -0.08 -1.70 11.42
CA GLU A 73 0.66 -2.14 12.60
C GLU A 73 0.83 -3.66 12.55
N PHE A 74 2.02 -4.15 12.90
CA PHE A 74 2.25 -5.59 13.06
C PHE A 74 2.29 -5.95 14.52
N ARG A 75 1.62 -7.03 14.88
CA ARG A 75 1.60 -7.55 16.25
C ARG A 75 1.99 -9.02 16.31
N ALA A 76 2.99 -9.32 17.12
CA ALA A 76 3.34 -10.68 17.48
C ALA A 76 2.85 -10.96 18.91
N ALA A 77 1.91 -11.89 19.07
CA ALA A 77 1.28 -12.20 20.35
C ALA A 77 0.75 -10.92 21.08
N GLY A 78 0.16 -10.00 20.32
CA GLY A 78 -0.38 -8.74 20.83
C GLY A 78 0.65 -7.60 21.01
N VAL A 79 1.95 -7.87 20.84
CA VAL A 79 3.01 -6.86 20.99
C VAL A 79 3.38 -6.26 19.64
N SER A 80 3.45 -4.93 19.57
CA SER A 80 3.81 -4.19 18.35
C SER A 80 5.24 -4.52 17.89
N VAL A 81 5.41 -4.75 16.59
CA VAL A 81 6.70 -5.10 15.98
C VAL A 81 7.15 -3.96 15.06
N PRO A 82 8.32 -3.34 15.31
CA PRO A 82 8.82 -2.26 14.48
C PRO A 82 9.21 -2.76 13.09
N TYR A 83 8.94 -1.93 12.09
CA TYR A 83 9.20 -2.25 10.69
C TYR A 83 9.53 -1.00 9.88
N VAL A 84 10.16 -1.22 8.72
CA VAL A 84 10.35 -0.23 7.66
C VAL A 84 9.63 -0.70 6.40
N THR A 85 9.06 0.24 5.65
CA THR A 85 8.36 -0.06 4.41
C THR A 85 9.33 -0.05 3.23
N TYR A 86 9.34 -1.14 2.47
CA TYR A 86 9.99 -1.20 1.16
C TYR A 86 8.91 -1.19 0.08
N ASP A 87 8.80 -0.04 -0.59
CA ASP A 87 7.82 0.15 -1.67
C ASP A 87 8.32 -0.48 -2.97
N ARG A 88 7.50 -1.38 -3.55
CA ARG A 88 7.76 -2.00 -4.86
C ARG A 88 7.27 -1.17 -6.04
N LEU A 89 6.48 -0.13 -5.79
CA LEU A 89 5.97 0.79 -6.80
C LEU A 89 6.48 2.22 -6.54
N PRO A 90 7.80 2.43 -6.39
CA PRO A 90 8.33 3.78 -6.26
C PRO A 90 7.98 4.58 -7.52
N GLN A 91 7.70 5.86 -7.33
CA GLN A 91 7.51 6.84 -8.39
C GLN A 91 8.67 7.84 -8.34
N VAL A 92 9.19 8.18 -9.51
CA VAL A 92 10.15 9.27 -9.67
C VAL A 92 9.38 10.59 -9.64
N ASP A 93 9.67 11.42 -8.64
CA ASP A 93 9.13 12.76 -8.56
C ASP A 93 9.99 13.77 -9.34
N GLN A 94 9.45 14.98 -9.54
CA GLN A 94 10.18 16.03 -10.23
C GLN A 94 11.42 16.49 -9.45
N GLY A 95 11.38 16.44 -8.11
CA GLY A 95 12.51 16.81 -7.25
C GLY A 95 13.74 15.94 -7.51
N ALA A 96 13.56 14.62 -7.54
CA ALA A 96 14.63 13.66 -7.81
C ALA A 96 15.30 13.89 -9.17
N ILE A 97 14.54 14.31 -10.18
CA ILE A 97 15.05 14.65 -11.53
C ILE A 97 15.93 15.91 -11.46
N VAL A 98 15.40 16.98 -10.86
CA VAL A 98 16.09 18.29 -10.79
C VAL A 98 17.35 18.22 -9.93
N GLU A 99 17.32 17.47 -8.83
CA GLU A 99 18.46 17.30 -7.93
C GLU A 99 19.57 16.42 -8.53
N ASN A 100 19.23 15.43 -9.36
CA ASN A 100 20.20 14.51 -9.96
C ASN A 100 20.59 14.90 -11.39
N LYS A 101 21.37 15.98 -11.56
CA LYS A 101 21.78 16.49 -12.89
C LYS A 101 22.35 15.46 -13.87
N ARG A 102 23.13 14.48 -13.37
CA ARG A 102 23.74 13.44 -14.22
C ARG A 102 22.78 12.32 -14.61
N LEU A 103 21.74 12.10 -13.81
CA LEU A 103 20.75 11.04 -14.02
C LEU A 103 19.39 11.60 -14.47
N GLY A 104 19.23 12.92 -14.55
CA GLY A 104 17.95 13.59 -14.81
C GLY A 104 17.25 13.03 -16.05
N HIS A 105 17.96 12.96 -17.18
CA HIS A 105 17.40 12.40 -18.43
C HIS A 105 16.96 10.94 -18.28
N VAL A 106 17.73 10.10 -17.58
CA VAL A 106 17.35 8.70 -17.32
C VAL A 106 16.13 8.64 -16.39
N LEU A 107 16.07 9.50 -15.38
CA LEU A 107 14.96 9.60 -14.45
C LEU A 107 13.67 10.09 -15.13
N GLU A 108 13.76 11.01 -16.10
CA GLU A 108 12.63 11.44 -16.94
C GLU A 108 12.09 10.28 -17.80
N VAL A 109 12.98 9.48 -18.39
CA VAL A 109 12.58 8.29 -19.16
C VAL A 109 11.89 7.28 -18.24
N VAL A 110 12.45 7.05 -17.05
CA VAL A 110 11.84 6.18 -16.04
C VAL A 110 10.46 6.71 -15.63
N GLN A 111 10.32 8.03 -15.43
CA GLN A 111 9.05 8.66 -15.09
C GLN A 111 8.02 8.48 -16.21
N ALA A 112 8.41 8.67 -17.48
CA ALA A 112 7.54 8.46 -18.64
C ALA A 112 7.06 6.99 -18.77
N VAL A 113 7.93 6.02 -18.47
CA VAL A 113 7.54 4.59 -18.40
C VAL A 113 6.61 4.33 -17.22
N GLN A 114 6.90 4.90 -16.05
CA GLN A 114 6.04 4.79 -14.86
C GLN A 114 4.66 5.39 -15.09
N GLN A 115 4.54 6.48 -15.85
CA GLN A 115 3.24 7.03 -16.24
C GLN A 115 2.42 6.04 -17.08
N GLN A 116 3.01 5.09 -17.81
CA GLN A 116 2.25 4.08 -18.55
C GLN A 116 1.79 2.92 -17.65
N ARG A 117 2.31 2.84 -16.42
CA ARG A 117 2.01 1.77 -15.46
C ARG A 117 0.72 2.04 -14.70
N ASP A 118 -0.03 0.97 -14.43
CA ASP A 118 -1.10 0.97 -13.45
C ASP A 118 -0.52 0.74 -12.04
N ASP A 119 -0.43 1.82 -11.27
CA ASP A 119 0.10 1.83 -9.91
C ASP A 119 -0.92 1.45 -8.83
N ARG A 120 -2.15 1.07 -9.22
CA ARG A 120 -3.13 0.62 -8.25
C ARG A 120 -2.62 -0.64 -7.54
N ARG A 121 -2.60 -0.57 -6.20
CA ARG A 121 -2.18 -1.70 -5.34
C ARG A 121 -3.19 -2.85 -5.43
N SER A 122 -2.78 -4.02 -4.95
CA SER A 122 -3.44 -5.30 -5.23
C SER A 122 -4.91 -5.31 -4.84
N GLN A 123 -5.66 -6.10 -5.61
CA GLN A 123 -7.10 -6.36 -5.47
C GLN A 123 -7.35 -7.63 -4.64
N GLY A 124 -6.39 -8.04 -3.79
CA GLY A 124 -6.41 -9.32 -3.08
C GLY A 124 -7.34 -9.31 -1.88
N ASP A 125 -7.11 -10.21 -0.92
CA ASP A 125 -7.80 -10.29 0.39
C ASP A 125 -7.47 -9.10 1.32
N VAL A 126 -7.59 -7.88 0.80
CA VAL A 126 -7.27 -6.60 1.45
C VAL A 126 -8.54 -5.75 1.41
N PRO A 127 -8.90 -5.04 2.50
CA PRO A 127 -10.15 -4.31 2.58
C PRO A 127 -10.23 -3.21 1.52
N ALA A 128 -11.44 -3.00 0.98
CA ALA A 128 -11.70 -1.88 0.10
C ALA A 128 -11.52 -0.55 0.86
N ARG A 129 -10.61 0.30 0.41
CA ARG A 129 -10.25 1.57 1.07
C ARG A 129 -11.14 2.74 0.61
N THR A 130 -12.40 2.45 0.28
CA THR A 130 -13.35 3.43 -0.27
C THR A 130 -13.69 4.52 0.74
N ASN A 131 -13.63 4.21 2.03
CA ASN A 131 -13.75 5.17 3.13
C ASN A 131 -12.69 6.29 3.08
N ARG A 132 -11.53 6.05 2.46
CA ARG A 132 -10.43 7.01 2.27
C ARG A 132 -10.45 7.70 0.90
N GLY A 133 -11.56 7.63 0.18
CA GLY A 133 -11.68 8.18 -1.17
C GLY A 133 -10.95 7.39 -2.24
N GLN A 134 -10.40 6.21 -1.91
CA GLN A 134 -9.85 5.32 -2.93
C GLN A 134 -11.01 4.73 -3.74
N ARG A 135 -10.87 4.72 -5.07
CA ARG A 135 -11.90 4.11 -5.92
C ARG A 135 -12.00 2.61 -5.64
N PRO A 136 -13.21 2.04 -5.70
CA PRO A 136 -13.38 0.59 -5.69
C PRO A 136 -12.44 -0.04 -6.71
N ALA A 137 -11.74 -1.03 -6.22
CA ALA A 137 -10.74 -1.74 -6.95
C ALA A 137 -11.48 -2.65 -7.96
N HIS A 138 -11.30 -2.41 -9.27
CA HIS A 138 -11.78 -3.31 -10.34
C HIS A 138 -10.61 -4.13 -10.90
N GLY A 139 -10.81 -5.44 -11.12
CA GLY A 139 -9.77 -6.39 -11.50
C GLY A 139 -9.05 -6.14 -12.84
N LYS A 140 -9.58 -5.27 -13.71
CA LYS A 140 -8.93 -4.87 -14.97
C LYS A 140 -8.06 -3.63 -14.77
N ALA A 141 -6.93 -3.55 -15.49
CA ALA A 141 -6.08 -2.38 -15.49
C ALA A 141 -6.87 -1.13 -15.92
N VAL A 142 -6.44 0.08 -15.48
CA VAL A 142 -7.07 1.33 -15.95
C VAL A 142 -6.96 1.35 -17.47
N PRO A 143 -8.02 1.71 -18.21
CA PRO A 143 -7.94 1.86 -19.65
C PRO A 143 -6.74 2.73 -20.05
N GLY A 144 -5.87 2.21 -20.92
CA GLY A 144 -4.65 2.89 -21.36
C GLY A 144 -3.41 2.72 -20.46
N LYS A 145 -3.51 2.02 -19.32
CA LYS A 145 -2.35 1.69 -18.45
C LYS A 145 -2.02 0.20 -18.50
N LYS A 146 -0.73 -0.14 -18.39
CA LYS A 146 -0.21 -1.51 -18.37
C LYS A 146 0.09 -1.98 -16.94
N ARG A 147 -0.05 -3.27 -16.64
CA ARG A 147 0.47 -3.82 -15.36
C ARG A 147 2.01 -3.81 -15.39
N GLN A 148 2.67 -3.75 -14.23
CA GLN A 148 4.14 -3.80 -14.13
C GLN A 148 4.78 -4.93 -14.96
N ARG A 149 4.18 -6.13 -14.95
CA ARG A 149 4.68 -7.32 -15.69
C ARG A 149 4.43 -7.27 -17.20
N GLN A 150 3.68 -6.29 -17.69
CA GLN A 150 3.37 -6.08 -19.11
C GLN A 150 4.17 -4.93 -19.70
N LEU A 151 4.95 -4.21 -18.90
CA LEU A 151 5.91 -3.23 -19.39
C LEU A 151 7.08 -3.98 -20.04
N ASP A 152 7.48 -3.54 -21.22
CA ASP A 152 8.52 -4.19 -22.02
C ASP A 152 9.56 -3.18 -22.53
N ALA A 153 10.53 -3.68 -23.31
CA ALA A 153 11.59 -2.86 -23.89
C ALA A 153 11.06 -1.82 -24.89
N GLN A 154 9.92 -2.07 -25.55
CA GLN A 154 9.34 -1.12 -26.52
C GLN A 154 8.76 0.09 -25.79
N ASP A 155 8.19 -0.11 -24.60
CA ASP A 155 7.72 1.00 -23.76
C ASP A 155 8.86 1.94 -23.36
N VAL A 156 10.03 1.36 -23.02
CA VAL A 156 11.24 2.12 -22.69
C VAL A 156 11.76 2.86 -23.91
N GLU A 157 11.82 2.19 -25.08
CA GLU A 157 12.29 2.81 -26.31
C GLU A 157 11.39 3.96 -26.76
N ARG A 158 10.07 3.80 -26.62
CA ARG A 158 9.10 4.87 -26.88
C ARG A 158 9.30 6.06 -25.94
N ALA A 159 9.55 5.80 -24.65
CA ALA A 159 9.85 6.85 -23.66
C ALA A 159 11.17 7.58 -23.95
N LEU A 160 12.21 6.86 -24.39
CA LEU A 160 13.47 7.45 -24.83
C LEU A 160 13.25 8.39 -26.03
N ARG A 161 12.49 7.94 -27.03
CA ARG A 161 12.21 8.73 -28.24
C ARG A 161 11.36 9.96 -27.96
N SER A 162 10.40 9.90 -27.04
CA SER A 162 9.59 11.07 -26.67
C SER A 162 10.39 12.13 -25.95
N ASN A 163 11.37 11.75 -25.12
CA ASN A 163 12.19 12.69 -24.37
C ASN A 163 13.34 13.28 -25.20
N LEU A 164 13.74 12.63 -26.29
CA LEU A 164 14.73 13.15 -27.25
C LEU A 164 14.21 14.31 -28.13
N LEU A 165 12.90 14.55 -28.13
CA LEU A 165 12.23 15.57 -28.97
C LEU A 165 11.94 16.89 -28.23
N HIS A 166 12.41 17.02 -26.98
CA HIS A 166 12.36 18.23 -26.17
C HIS A 166 13.78 18.71 -25.84
#